data_AF-A0A936A1R1-F1
#
_entry.id   AF-A0A936A1R1-F1
#
_cell.length_a   1.000
_cell.length_b   1.000
_cell.length_c   1.000
_cell.angle_alpha   90.00
_cell.angle_beta   90.00
_cell.angle_gamma   90.00
#
_symmetry.space_group_name_H-M   'P 1'
#
loop_
_entity.id
_entity.type
_entity.pdbx_description
1 polymer ?
#
loop_
_entity_poly.entity_id
_entity_poly.type
_entity_poly.pdbx_seq_one_letter_code
_entity_poly.pdbx_strand_id
1 'polypeptide(L)'
;MFARIQPRIVTSSWTRTLQLAVAFASACGGDGPPAPSVEESIAKAVQIEGKDQQQREALDAKERARRDEAAKAEQAVDARRDAEIDAAATLPTPLPADVAAACDAVVNAYDEFMKRGPEKDALEWFDGRRKKLAERRAACVTQGHVTVAACQSQALMAPLPSLDELPRIDAAARVLTRCADKFGRA
;
A
#
# COMPACT_ATOMS: atom_id res chain seq x y z
N MET A 1 11.12 24.64 26.79
CA MET A 1 10.89 25.55 25.66
C MET A 1 10.00 24.83 24.66
N PHE A 2 8.70 25.11 24.65
CA PHE A 2 7.74 24.49 23.73
C PHE A 2 7.54 25.37 22.50
N ALA A 3 7.97 24.91 21.34
CA ALA A 3 7.72 25.56 20.07
C ALA A 3 6.31 25.16 19.56
N ARG A 4 5.42 26.15 19.42
CA ARG A 4 4.11 26.01 18.79
C ARG A 4 4.29 25.97 17.27
N ILE A 5 3.83 24.89 16.65
CA ILE A 5 3.72 24.77 15.18
C ILE A 5 2.32 25.26 14.79
N GLN A 6 2.26 26.28 13.93
CA GLN A 6 1.04 26.81 13.32
C GLN A 6 0.77 26.10 11.98
N PRO A 7 -0.47 25.69 11.66
CA PRO A 7 -0.79 25.16 10.33
C PRO A 7 -1.09 26.30 9.34
N ARG A 8 -0.45 26.26 8.17
CA ARG A 8 -0.79 27.09 7.01
C ARG A 8 -1.99 26.49 6.28
N ILE A 9 -3.12 27.19 6.32
CA ILE A 9 -4.30 26.90 5.51
C ILE A 9 -4.05 27.47 4.10
N VAL A 10 -4.10 26.61 3.08
CA VAL A 10 -4.02 26.98 1.67
C VAL A 10 -5.46 27.09 1.14
N THR A 11 -5.93 28.30 0.88
CA THR A 11 -7.22 28.55 0.22
C THR A 11 -7.00 28.84 -1.26
N SER A 12 -7.34 27.89 -2.14
CA SER A 12 -7.34 28.11 -3.59
C SER A 12 -8.68 28.66 -4.05
N SER A 13 -8.74 29.95 -4.35
CA SER A 13 -9.88 30.64 -4.96
C SER A 13 -9.86 30.48 -6.48
N TRP A 14 -10.81 29.71 -7.04
CA TRP A 14 -11.04 29.66 -8.49
C TRP A 14 -12.34 30.40 -8.82
N THR A 15 -12.23 31.69 -9.11
CA THR A 15 -13.31 32.49 -9.70
C THR A 15 -13.45 32.18 -11.19
N ARG A 16 -14.57 31.56 -11.56
CA ARG A 16 -15.01 31.43 -12.96
C ARG A 16 -15.74 32.70 -13.37
N THR A 17 -15.19 33.44 -14.33
CA THR A 17 -15.91 34.51 -15.02
C THR A 17 -16.11 34.06 -16.47
N LEU A 18 -17.34 33.72 -16.85
CA LEU A 18 -17.72 33.45 -18.24
C LEU A 18 -18.78 34.48 -18.63
N GLN A 19 -18.36 35.54 -19.30
CA GLN A 19 -19.23 36.42 -20.08
C GLN A 19 -19.16 35.96 -21.54
N LEU A 20 -20.30 35.64 -22.13
CA LEU A 20 -20.45 35.62 -23.59
C LEU A 20 -21.80 36.23 -23.94
N ALA A 21 -21.76 37.48 -24.41
CA ALA A 21 -22.85 38.11 -25.14
C ALA A 21 -22.56 37.95 -26.63
N VAL A 22 -23.45 37.30 -27.37
CA VAL A 22 -23.50 37.38 -28.84
C VAL A 22 -24.96 37.53 -29.24
N ALA A 23 -25.30 38.73 -29.69
CA ALA A 23 -26.47 39.00 -30.50
C ALA A 23 -26.09 38.78 -31.97
N PHE A 24 -26.86 37.95 -32.69
CA PHE A 24 -26.90 37.99 -34.14
C PHE A 24 -28.35 37.89 -34.59
N ALA A 25 -28.81 38.98 -35.21
CA ALA A 25 -30.00 39.01 -36.04
C ALA A 25 -29.59 38.54 -37.45
N SER A 26 -30.41 37.67 -38.06
CA SER A 26 -30.44 37.50 -39.51
C SER A 26 -31.84 37.07 -39.94
N ALA A 27 -32.47 37.94 -40.72
CA ALA A 27 -33.59 37.61 -41.59
C ALA A 27 -33.03 37.11 -42.93
N CYS A 28 -33.53 35.98 -43.45
CA CYS A 28 -33.69 35.74 -44.88
C CYS A 28 -34.53 34.47 -45.09
N GLY A 29 -35.55 34.57 -45.95
CA GLY A 29 -36.36 33.45 -46.39
C GLY A 29 -35.59 32.49 -47.30
N GLY A 30 -36.00 31.23 -47.30
CA GLY A 30 -35.49 30.20 -48.18
C GLY A 30 -36.08 28.85 -47.83
N ASP A 31 -36.93 28.33 -48.70
CA ASP A 31 -37.45 26.95 -48.74
C ASP A 31 -36.32 25.95 -48.48
N GLY A 32 -36.32 25.36 -47.30
CA GLY A 32 -35.53 24.19 -46.93
C GLY A 32 -36.49 23.07 -46.50
N PRO A 33 -36.09 21.79 -46.67
CA PRO A 33 -36.91 20.65 -46.27
C PRO A 33 -37.36 20.79 -44.81
N PRO A 34 -38.54 20.26 -44.44
CA PRO A 34 -39.19 20.54 -43.15
C PRO A 34 -38.19 20.33 -42.01
N ALA A 35 -37.91 21.41 -41.27
CA ALA A 35 -37.13 21.32 -40.05
C ALA A 35 -37.83 20.33 -39.11
N PRO A 36 -37.11 19.36 -38.53
CA PRO A 36 -37.70 18.44 -37.56
C PRO A 36 -38.35 19.26 -36.45
N SER A 37 -39.53 18.84 -36.00
CA SER A 37 -40.22 19.56 -34.92
C SER A 37 -39.31 19.63 -33.69
N VAL A 38 -39.44 20.71 -32.91
CA VAL A 38 -38.69 20.90 -31.66
C VAL A 38 -38.84 19.67 -30.74
N GLU A 39 -40.00 19.01 -30.78
CA GLU A 39 -40.30 17.77 -30.06
C GLU A 39 -39.47 16.56 -30.53
N GLU A 40 -39.21 16.41 -31.84
CA GLU A 40 -38.37 15.33 -32.37
C GLU A 40 -36.89 15.52 -31.98
N SER A 41 -36.44 16.77 -31.88
CA SER A 41 -35.09 17.13 -31.45
C SER A 41 -34.89 16.87 -29.94
N ILE A 42 -35.90 17.17 -29.12
CA ILE A 42 -35.89 16.89 -27.67
C ILE A 42 -35.90 15.38 -27.41
N ALA A 43 -36.72 14.61 -28.15
CA ALA A 43 -36.79 13.16 -27.99
C ALA A 43 -35.47 12.45 -28.35
N LYS A 44 -34.76 12.92 -29.39
CA LYS A 44 -33.43 12.42 -29.75
C LYS A 44 -32.38 12.78 -28.70
N ALA A 45 -32.40 14.00 -28.16
CA ALA A 45 -31.46 14.42 -27.12
C ALA A 45 -31.59 13.57 -25.84
N VAL A 46 -32.81 13.34 -25.35
CA VAL A 46 -33.06 12.51 -24.16
C VAL A 46 -32.64 11.05 -24.38
N GLN A 47 -32.83 10.51 -25.59
CA GLN A 47 -32.35 9.15 -25.91
C GLN A 47 -30.82 9.04 -25.97
N ILE A 48 -30.13 10.08 -26.45
CA ILE A 48 -28.66 10.13 -26.48
C ILE A 48 -28.12 10.23 -25.05
N GLU A 49 -28.67 11.14 -24.23
CA GLU A 49 -28.29 11.28 -22.82
C GLU A 49 -28.54 10.00 -22.02
N GLY A 50 -29.67 9.31 -22.25
CA GLY A 50 -29.96 8.03 -21.61
C GLY A 50 -28.98 6.91 -22.00
N LYS A 51 -28.56 6.85 -23.26
CA LYS A 51 -27.55 5.88 -23.74
C LYS A 51 -26.17 6.19 -23.20
N ASP A 52 -25.78 7.46 -23.16
CA ASP A 52 -24.50 7.90 -22.62
C ASP A 52 -24.41 7.65 -21.11
N GLN A 53 -25.52 7.88 -20.38
CA GLN A 53 -25.59 7.59 -18.95
C GLN A 53 -25.50 6.08 -18.67
N GLN A 54 -26.21 5.24 -19.42
CA GLN A 54 -26.10 3.79 -19.30
C GLN A 54 -24.69 3.27 -19.62
N GLN A 55 -24.02 3.84 -20.63
CA GLN A 55 -22.63 3.49 -20.95
C GLN A 55 -21.67 3.88 -19.83
N ARG A 56 -21.83 5.07 -19.24
CA ARG A 56 -21.01 5.50 -18.08
C ARG A 56 -21.21 4.60 -16.87
N GLU A 57 -22.45 4.29 -16.52
CA GLU A 57 -22.75 3.39 -15.41
C GLU A 57 -22.19 1.98 -15.63
N ALA A 58 -22.25 1.47 -16.86
CA ALA A 58 -21.66 0.18 -17.22
C ALA A 58 -20.12 0.19 -17.12
N LEU A 59 -19.47 1.30 -17.49
CA LEU A 59 -18.02 1.46 -17.34
C LEU A 59 -17.61 1.56 -15.86
N ASP A 60 -18.33 2.34 -15.06
CA ASP A 60 -18.09 2.49 -13.63
C ASP A 60 -18.32 1.18 -12.86
N ALA A 61 -19.32 0.39 -13.25
CA ALA A 61 -19.57 -0.93 -12.69
C ALA A 61 -18.42 -1.90 -13.02
N LYS A 62 -17.93 -1.90 -14.27
CA LYS A 62 -16.77 -2.71 -14.68
C LYS A 62 -15.50 -2.30 -13.96
N GLU A 63 -15.27 -1.00 -13.77
CA GLU A 63 -14.09 -0.53 -13.04
C GLU A 63 -14.13 -0.93 -11.57
N ARG A 64 -15.28 -0.81 -10.90
CA ARG A 64 -15.46 -1.27 -9.52
C ARG A 64 -15.21 -2.77 -9.40
N ALA A 65 -15.81 -3.58 -10.28
CA ALA A 65 -15.57 -5.02 -10.29
C ALA A 65 -14.07 -5.36 -10.44
N ARG A 66 -13.37 -4.68 -11.36
CA ARG A 66 -11.92 -4.87 -11.55
C ARG A 66 -11.11 -4.50 -10.30
N ARG A 67 -11.46 -3.41 -9.62
CA ARG A 67 -10.79 -2.98 -8.37
C ARG A 67 -11.04 -3.97 -7.24
N ASP A 68 -12.26 -4.48 -7.10
CA ASP A 68 -12.61 -5.46 -6.09
C ASP A 68 -11.89 -6.80 -6.33
N GLU A 69 -11.77 -7.23 -7.59
CA GLU A 69 -10.99 -8.42 -7.96
C GLU A 69 -9.50 -8.24 -7.67
N ALA A 70 -8.92 -7.09 -8.03
CA ALA A 70 -7.52 -6.78 -7.73
C ALA A 70 -7.26 -6.75 -6.21
N ALA A 71 -8.14 -6.12 -5.43
CA ALA A 71 -8.02 -6.05 -3.98
C ALA A 71 -8.11 -7.45 -3.33
N LYS A 72 -9.00 -8.32 -3.82
CA LYS A 72 -9.08 -9.72 -3.36
C LYS A 72 -7.82 -10.51 -3.70
N ALA A 73 -7.25 -10.29 -4.88
CA ALA A 73 -6.00 -10.93 -5.27
C ALA A 73 -4.83 -10.49 -4.37
N GLU A 74 -4.70 -9.19 -4.10
CA GLU A 74 -3.69 -8.66 -3.17
C GLU A 74 -3.86 -9.22 -1.76
N GLN A 75 -5.09 -9.26 -1.23
CA GLN A 75 -5.38 -9.86 0.08
C GLN A 75 -5.01 -11.34 0.14
N ALA A 76 -5.26 -12.10 -0.93
CA ALA A 76 -4.89 -13.51 -0.97
C ALA A 76 -3.35 -13.70 -0.97
N VAL A 77 -2.62 -12.82 -1.64
CA VAL A 77 -1.15 -12.83 -1.61
C VAL A 77 -0.64 -12.49 -0.21
N ASP A 78 -1.18 -11.45 0.42
CA ASP A 78 -0.78 -11.07 1.77
C ASP A 78 -1.13 -12.13 2.82
N ALA A 79 -2.31 -12.76 2.72
CA ALA A 79 -2.69 -13.87 3.57
C ALA A 79 -1.74 -15.08 3.42
N ARG A 80 -1.28 -15.36 2.19
CA ARG A 80 -0.28 -16.41 1.93
C ARG A 80 1.05 -16.08 2.61
N ARG A 81 1.52 -14.83 2.49
CA ARG A 81 2.75 -14.35 3.15
C ARG A 81 2.66 -14.49 4.66
N ASP A 82 1.55 -14.04 5.22
CA ASP A 82 1.32 -14.12 6.67
C ASP A 82 1.27 -15.57 7.16
N ALA A 83 0.59 -16.47 6.44
CA ALA A 83 0.55 -17.88 6.79
C ALA A 83 1.94 -18.55 6.76
N GLU A 84 2.78 -18.20 5.78
CA GLU A 84 4.15 -18.69 5.69
C GLU A 84 5.01 -18.17 6.86
N ILE A 85 4.88 -16.88 7.20
CA ILE A 85 5.56 -16.30 8.36
C ILE A 85 5.07 -16.96 9.66
N ASP A 86 3.76 -17.18 9.81
CA ASP A 86 3.18 -17.80 11.01
C ASP A 86 3.69 -19.24 11.22
N ALA A 87 3.92 -19.98 10.13
CA ALA A 87 4.52 -21.30 10.15
C ALA A 87 6.01 -21.25 10.55
N ALA A 88 6.75 -20.22 10.10
CA ALA A 88 8.15 -20.00 10.48
C ALA A 88 8.31 -19.43 11.90
N ALA A 89 7.32 -18.68 12.39
CA ALA A 89 7.28 -18.01 13.69
C ALA A 89 7.09 -19.01 14.83
N THR A 90 8.12 -19.82 15.06
CA THR A 90 8.19 -20.87 16.07
C THR A 90 9.34 -20.60 17.03
N LEU A 91 9.30 -21.20 18.22
CA LEU A 91 10.37 -21.07 19.19
C LEU A 91 11.44 -22.15 18.93
N PRO A 92 12.73 -21.78 18.86
CA PRO A 92 13.80 -22.76 18.79
C PRO A 92 13.88 -23.57 20.09
N THR A 93 14.36 -24.81 19.98
CA THR A 93 14.67 -25.67 21.12
C THR A 93 16.14 -26.10 21.04
N PRO A 94 17.00 -25.75 22.02
CA PRO A 94 16.69 -25.00 23.25
C PRO A 94 16.46 -23.50 23.01
N LEU A 95 15.74 -22.84 23.93
CA LEU A 95 15.63 -21.38 23.95
C LEU A 95 16.98 -20.74 24.31
N PRO A 96 17.25 -19.49 23.85
CA PRO A 96 18.42 -18.73 24.28
C PRO A 96 18.44 -18.53 25.80
N ALA A 97 19.64 -18.53 26.38
CA ALA A 97 19.84 -18.47 27.83
C ALA A 97 19.36 -17.14 28.46
N ASP A 98 19.52 -16.03 27.74
CA ASP A 98 19.14 -14.70 28.19
C ASP A 98 18.79 -13.78 27.02
N VAL A 99 18.34 -12.57 27.35
CA VAL A 99 17.95 -11.53 26.36
C VAL A 99 19.13 -11.12 25.48
N ALA A 100 20.35 -11.05 26.02
CA ALA A 100 21.51 -10.62 25.26
C ALA A 100 21.85 -11.65 24.17
N ALA A 101 21.91 -12.93 24.54
CA ALA A 101 22.13 -14.04 23.61
C ALA A 101 21.01 -14.12 22.56
N ALA A 102 19.75 -13.94 22.96
CA ALA A 102 18.62 -13.92 22.02
C ALA A 102 18.73 -12.76 21.02
N CYS A 103 19.07 -11.56 21.49
CA CYS A 103 19.19 -10.39 20.63
C CYS A 103 20.41 -10.45 19.71
N ASP A 104 21.52 -11.04 20.14
CA ASP A 104 22.66 -11.30 19.26
C ASP A 104 22.28 -12.27 18.13
N ALA A 105 21.48 -13.31 18.44
CA ALA A 105 20.93 -14.21 17.43
C ALA A 105 19.99 -13.48 16.44
N VAL A 106 19.13 -12.57 16.92
CA VAL A 106 18.28 -11.75 16.05
C VAL A 106 19.10 -10.89 15.10
N VAL A 107 20.13 -10.21 15.61
CA VAL A 107 20.99 -9.33 14.79
C VAL A 107 21.70 -10.13 13.70
N ASN A 108 22.23 -11.31 14.03
CA ASN A 108 22.87 -12.19 13.05
C ASN A 108 21.87 -12.72 12.01
N ALA A 109 20.71 -13.20 12.45
CA ALA A 109 19.66 -13.69 11.55
C ALA A 109 19.12 -12.59 10.64
N TYR A 110 18.95 -11.37 11.17
CA TYR A 110 18.51 -10.20 10.42
C TYR A 110 19.54 -9.82 9.36
N ASP A 111 20.82 -9.78 9.71
CA ASP A 111 21.90 -9.49 8.77
C ASP A 111 21.95 -10.51 7.61
N GLU A 112 21.87 -11.80 7.94
CA GLU A 112 21.84 -12.86 6.93
C GLU A 112 20.57 -12.80 6.08
N PHE A 113 19.42 -12.48 6.67
CA PHE A 113 18.20 -12.26 5.93
C PHE A 113 18.35 -11.11 4.94
N MET A 114 18.93 -9.98 5.35
CA MET A 114 19.14 -8.84 4.45
C MET A 114 20.07 -9.18 3.28
N LYS A 115 21.16 -9.94 3.53
CA LYS A 115 22.11 -10.36 2.49
C LYS A 115 21.53 -11.34 1.46
N ARG A 116 20.55 -12.16 1.85
CA ARG A 116 19.88 -13.13 0.95
C ARG A 116 18.92 -12.47 -0.06
N GLY A 117 18.68 -11.17 0.05
CA GLY A 117 17.79 -10.46 -0.86
C GLY A 117 18.33 -10.26 -2.26
N PRO A 118 17.54 -9.58 -3.12
CA PRO A 118 18.02 -9.11 -4.42
C PRO A 118 19.31 -8.29 -4.28
N GLU A 119 20.20 -8.36 -5.27
CA GLU A 119 21.53 -7.73 -5.23
C GLU A 119 21.46 -6.23 -4.85
N LYS A 120 20.49 -5.50 -5.41
CA LYS A 120 20.25 -4.09 -5.09
C LYS A 120 20.04 -3.86 -3.59
N ASP A 121 19.15 -4.64 -2.97
CA ASP A 121 18.82 -4.51 -1.55
C ASP A 121 20.02 -4.91 -0.68
N ALA A 122 20.78 -5.93 -1.10
CA ALA A 122 21.99 -6.33 -0.41
C ALA A 122 23.07 -5.23 -0.45
N LEU A 123 23.25 -4.55 -1.59
CA LEU A 123 24.17 -3.42 -1.72
C LEU A 123 23.75 -2.23 -0.85
N GLU A 124 22.47 -1.86 -0.88
CA GLU A 124 21.91 -0.80 -0.02
C GLU A 124 21.97 -1.17 1.47
N TRP A 125 21.91 -2.47 1.79
CA TRP A 125 22.05 -2.96 3.16
C TRP A 125 23.44 -2.68 3.73
N PHE A 126 24.50 -2.82 2.92
CA PHE A 126 25.86 -2.54 3.36
C PHE A 126 26.08 -1.07 3.73
N ASP A 127 25.32 -0.15 3.13
CA ASP A 127 25.32 1.25 3.56
C ASP A 127 24.71 1.40 4.95
N GLY A 128 25.52 1.89 5.90
CA GLY A 128 25.11 2.04 7.30
C GLY A 128 24.85 0.71 8.04
N ARG A 129 25.20 -0.46 7.48
CA ARG A 129 24.96 -1.79 8.07
C ARG A 129 25.28 -1.87 9.57
N ARG A 130 26.48 -1.44 9.95
CA ARG A 130 26.93 -1.50 11.36
C ARG A 130 26.00 -0.70 12.28
N LYS A 131 25.58 0.49 11.86
CA LYS A 131 24.66 1.34 12.62
C LYS A 131 23.28 0.69 12.71
N LYS A 132 22.73 0.22 11.58
CA LYS A 132 21.42 -0.45 11.52
C LYS A 132 21.37 -1.70 12.42
N LEU A 133 22.45 -2.50 12.44
CA LEU A 133 22.57 -3.67 13.32
C LEU A 133 22.67 -3.28 14.80
N ALA A 134 23.41 -2.22 15.13
CA ALA A 134 23.48 -1.72 16.50
C ALA A 134 22.12 -1.20 16.99
N GLU A 135 21.39 -0.47 16.16
CA GLU A 135 20.02 0.01 16.46
C GLU A 135 19.04 -1.16 16.64
N ARG A 136 19.10 -2.18 15.76
CA ARG A 136 18.28 -3.40 15.91
C ARG A 136 18.57 -4.11 17.22
N ARG A 137 19.85 -4.26 17.58
CA ARG A 137 20.26 -4.87 18.86
C ARG A 137 19.70 -4.09 20.04
N ALA A 138 19.86 -2.77 20.03
CA ALA A 138 19.39 -1.89 21.09
C ALA A 138 17.87 -1.99 21.25
N ALA A 139 17.12 -1.99 20.15
CA ALA A 139 15.67 -2.17 20.16
C ALA A 139 15.25 -3.53 20.75
N CYS A 140 15.91 -4.61 20.33
CA CYS A 140 15.64 -5.96 20.88
C CYS A 140 15.90 -6.03 22.39
N VAL A 141 17.04 -5.51 22.84
CA VAL A 141 17.39 -5.50 24.27
C VAL A 141 16.39 -4.66 25.06
N THR A 142 15.94 -3.53 24.51
CA THR A 142 14.92 -2.67 25.15
C THR A 142 13.57 -3.37 25.27
N GLN A 143 13.20 -4.21 24.29
CA GLN A 143 11.98 -5.03 24.38
C GLN A 143 12.09 -6.09 25.49
N GLY A 144 13.25 -6.72 25.67
CA GLY A 144 13.50 -7.59 26.84
C GLY A 144 12.81 -8.96 26.81
N HIS A 145 12.18 -9.35 25.70
CA HIS A 145 11.43 -10.60 25.58
C HIS A 145 12.23 -11.71 24.88
N VAL A 146 12.76 -12.67 25.65
CA VAL A 146 13.57 -13.80 25.10
C VAL A 146 12.79 -14.61 24.07
N THR A 147 11.51 -14.90 24.32
CA THR A 147 10.66 -15.70 23.41
C THR A 147 10.42 -15.00 22.07
N VAL A 148 10.17 -13.68 22.11
CA VAL A 148 10.02 -12.86 20.89
C VAL A 148 11.32 -12.88 20.09
N ALA A 149 12.45 -12.57 20.72
CA ALA A 149 13.75 -12.56 20.05
C ALA A 149 14.13 -13.94 19.48
N ALA A 150 13.87 -15.02 20.23
CA ALA A 150 14.09 -16.38 19.77
C ALA A 150 13.27 -16.70 18.51
N CYS A 151 11.97 -16.38 18.52
CA CYS A 151 11.11 -16.50 17.33
C CYS A 151 11.66 -15.71 16.15
N GLN A 152 12.03 -14.45 16.38
CA GLN A 152 12.53 -13.57 15.33
C GLN A 152 13.78 -14.13 14.67
N SER A 153 14.76 -14.60 15.46
CA SER A 153 15.97 -15.22 14.91
C SER A 153 15.67 -16.49 14.10
N GLN A 154 14.74 -17.32 14.57
CA GLN A 154 14.34 -18.56 13.92
C GLN A 154 13.62 -18.27 12.59
N ALA A 155 12.61 -17.41 12.63
CA ALA A 155 11.78 -17.09 11.47
C ALA A 155 12.57 -16.36 10.38
N LEU A 156 13.48 -15.45 10.74
CA LEU A 156 14.35 -14.78 9.77
C LEU A 156 15.30 -15.74 9.05
N MET A 157 15.63 -16.89 9.64
CA MET A 157 16.48 -17.92 9.03
C MET A 157 15.69 -18.94 8.20
N ALA A 158 14.36 -18.91 8.25
CA ALA A 158 13.52 -19.81 7.47
C ALA A 158 13.52 -19.44 5.97
N PRO A 159 13.27 -20.42 5.07
CA PRO A 159 12.96 -20.12 3.68
C PRO A 159 11.56 -19.47 3.62
N LEU A 160 11.51 -18.23 3.15
CA LEU A 160 10.28 -17.42 3.05
C LEU A 160 10.08 -16.91 1.61
N PRO A 161 9.96 -17.80 0.60
CA PRO A 161 9.88 -17.43 -0.81
C PRO A 161 8.72 -16.47 -1.14
N SER A 162 7.63 -16.47 -0.38
CA SER A 162 6.53 -15.53 -0.66
C SER A 162 6.89 -14.06 -0.40
N LEU A 163 8.01 -13.82 0.28
CA LEU A 163 8.53 -12.48 0.60
C LEU A 163 9.56 -11.96 -0.40
N ASP A 164 9.96 -12.75 -1.40
CA ASP A 164 11.00 -12.34 -2.36
C ASP A 164 10.57 -11.17 -3.27
N GLU A 165 9.26 -10.96 -3.42
CA GLU A 165 8.67 -9.84 -4.16
C GLU A 165 8.63 -8.53 -3.35
N LEU A 166 8.93 -8.58 -2.05
CA LEU A 166 8.94 -7.41 -1.18
C LEU A 166 10.35 -6.84 -1.03
N PRO A 167 10.48 -5.51 -0.84
CA PRO A 167 11.74 -4.94 -0.35
C PRO A 167 12.17 -5.66 0.92
N ARG A 168 13.46 -6.02 1.05
CA ARG A 168 13.91 -6.86 2.18
C ARG A 168 13.65 -6.26 3.54
N ILE A 169 13.70 -4.93 3.65
CA ILE A 169 13.37 -4.24 4.90
C ILE A 169 11.91 -4.48 5.29
N ASP A 170 10.98 -4.43 4.34
CA ASP A 170 9.55 -4.63 4.58
C ASP A 170 9.25 -6.11 4.90
N ALA A 171 9.90 -7.02 4.18
CA ALA A 171 9.83 -8.46 4.46
C ALA A 171 10.32 -8.77 5.88
N ALA A 172 11.48 -8.23 6.28
CA ALA A 172 12.03 -8.42 7.62
C ALA A 172 11.11 -7.81 8.68
N ALA A 173 10.56 -6.61 8.43
CA ALA A 173 9.62 -5.96 9.35
C ALA A 173 8.36 -6.81 9.57
N ARG A 174 7.79 -7.41 8.52
CA ARG A 174 6.65 -8.33 8.65
C ARG A 174 6.97 -9.52 9.55
N VAL A 175 8.12 -10.17 9.34
CA VAL A 175 8.57 -11.30 10.18
C VAL A 175 8.72 -10.88 11.65
N LEU A 176 9.39 -9.76 11.90
CA LEU A 176 9.64 -9.27 13.25
C LEU A 176 8.34 -8.94 14.00
N THR A 177 7.41 -8.26 13.33
CA THR A 177 6.10 -7.90 13.88
C THR A 177 5.25 -9.14 14.19
N ARG A 178 5.20 -10.12 13.28
CA ARG A 178 4.45 -11.37 13.52
C ARG A 178 4.94 -12.13 14.75
N CYS A 179 6.26 -12.25 14.93
CA CYS A 179 6.81 -12.84 16.17
C CYS A 179 6.46 -12.03 17.42
N ALA A 180 6.50 -10.69 17.34
CA ALA A 180 6.10 -9.83 18.45
C ALA A 180 4.61 -9.97 18.80
N ASP A 181 3.72 -10.03 17.80
CA ASP A 181 2.29 -10.19 18.02
C ASP A 181 1.93 -11.56 18.63
N LYS A 182 2.67 -12.60 18.23
CA LYS A 182 2.46 -13.99 18.66
C LYS A 182 3.02 -14.27 20.05
N PHE A 183 4.18 -13.70 20.41
CA PHE A 183 4.90 -14.03 21.65
C PHE A 183 5.11 -12.86 22.61
N GLY A 184 4.76 -11.62 22.22
CA GLY A 184 4.99 -10.41 23.01
C GLY A 184 3.85 -10.01 23.95
N ARG A 185 2.75 -10.77 23.99
CA ARG A 185 1.62 -10.54 24.92
C ARG A 185 1.72 -11.36 26.21
N ALA A 186 2.93 -11.79 26.59
CA ALA A 186 3.18 -12.56 27.80
C ALA A 186 3.58 -11.65 28.96
#